data_AF-A0A2W4U541-F1
#
_entry.id   AF-A0A2W4U541-F1
#
_cell.length_a   1.000
_cell.length_b   1.000
_cell.length_c   1.000
_cell.angle_alpha   90.00
_cell.angle_beta   90.00
_cell.angle_gamma   90.00
#
_symmetry.space_group_name_H-M   'P 1'
#
loop_
_entity.id
_entity.type
_entity.pdbx_description
1 polymer ?
#
loop_
_entity_poly.entity_id
_entity_poly.type
_entity_poly.pdbx_seq_one_letter_code
_entity_poly.pdbx_strand_id
1 'polypeptide(L)'
;MATQASATAPKPTNLDELRELIARESERLTPRMRDAARHALEHPNDVALSPIATVAAAAGMAPSAFVRMAKALGFDGYSDLQRLFLAPLQDAVKPTFRERIRHYGGEH
;
A
#
# COMPACT_ATOMS: atom_id res chain seq x y z
N MET A 1 -8.01 -4.65 -27.32
CA MET A 1 -7.86 -3.26 -26.83
C MET A 1 -7.69 -3.39 -25.32
N ALA A 2 -6.60 -3.04 -24.65
CA ALA A 2 -5.55 -2.07 -24.93
C ALA A 2 -4.16 -2.71 -24.95
N THR A 3 -3.35 -2.27 -25.90
CA THR A 3 -1.89 -2.33 -25.85
C THR A 3 -1.43 -1.08 -25.07
N GLN A 4 -0.37 -1.20 -24.28
CA GLN A 4 0.51 -0.10 -23.80
C GLN A 4 1.48 -0.70 -22.77
N ALA A 5 2.73 -0.30 -22.62
CA ALA A 5 3.71 0.39 -23.45
C ALA A 5 5.03 0.18 -22.66
N SER A 6 6.10 -0.24 -23.31
CA SER A 6 7.44 -0.19 -22.72
C SER A 6 7.88 1.27 -22.66
N ALA A 7 7.62 1.93 -21.53
CA ALA A 7 8.22 3.21 -21.15
C ALA A 7 8.34 3.16 -19.62
N THR A 8 9.55 3.38 -19.10
CA THR A 8 9.90 3.59 -17.68
C THR A 8 8.70 3.46 -16.73
N ALA A 9 8.43 2.25 -16.23
CA ALA A 9 7.16 1.93 -15.59
C ALA A 9 6.85 2.97 -14.48
N PRO A 10 5.73 3.71 -14.58
CA PRO A 10 5.36 4.66 -13.54
C PRO A 10 5.20 3.91 -12.21
N LYS A 11 5.65 4.53 -11.12
CA LYS A 11 5.42 4.00 -9.79
C LYS A 11 3.91 3.77 -9.61
N PRO A 12 3.49 2.58 -9.15
CA PRO A 12 2.07 2.28 -9.05
C PRO A 12 1.42 3.27 -8.07
N THR A 13 0.21 3.69 -8.39
CA THR A 13 -0.51 4.73 -7.61
C THR A 13 -1.64 4.16 -6.75
N ASN A 14 -1.97 2.88 -6.95
CA ASN A 14 -2.98 2.15 -6.21
C ASN A 14 -2.58 0.67 -6.03
N LEU A 15 -3.34 -0.05 -5.19
CA LEU A 15 -3.05 -1.46 -4.86
C LEU A 15 -3.20 -2.42 -6.04
N ASP A 16 -4.07 -2.09 -7.00
CA ASP A 16 -4.29 -2.90 -8.20
C ASP A 16 -3.05 -2.85 -9.11
N GLU A 17 -2.55 -1.65 -9.41
CA GLU A 17 -1.30 -1.46 -10.15
C GLU A 17 -0.09 -2.08 -9.43
N LEU A 18 -0.03 -2.01 -8.10
CA LEU A 18 1.01 -2.67 -7.32
C LEU A 18 0.97 -4.20 -7.53
N ARG A 19 -0.24 -4.78 -7.57
CA ARG A 19 -0.44 -6.21 -7.73
C ARG A 19 -0.10 -6.68 -9.15
N GLU A 20 -0.44 -5.90 -10.16
CA GLU A 20 0.04 -6.11 -11.53
C GLU A 20 1.57 -6.04 -11.61
N LEU A 21 2.19 -5.05 -10.97
CA LEU A 21 3.64 -4.89 -10.98
C LEU A 21 4.34 -6.08 -10.33
N ILE A 22 3.85 -6.56 -9.19
CA ILE A 22 4.38 -7.76 -8.51
C ILE A 22 4.27 -8.99 -9.41
N ALA A 23 3.17 -9.13 -10.16
CA ALA A 23 2.98 -10.24 -11.10
C ALA A 23 3.98 -10.15 -12.28
N ARG A 24 4.16 -8.96 -12.85
CA ARG A 24 5.10 -8.70 -13.96
C ARG A 24 6.56 -8.91 -13.54
N GLU A 25 6.95 -8.42 -12.36
CA GLU A 25 8.30 -8.54 -11.83
C GLU A 25 8.51 -9.87 -11.07
N SER A 26 7.54 -10.79 -11.09
CA SER A 26 7.58 -12.02 -10.28
C SER A 26 8.82 -12.89 -10.54
N GLU A 27 9.36 -12.87 -11.76
CA GLU A 27 10.60 -13.57 -12.15
C GLU A 27 11.86 -12.92 -11.54
N ARG A 28 11.80 -11.62 -11.26
CA ARG A 28 12.90 -10.84 -10.65
C ARG A 28 12.81 -10.84 -9.11
N LEU A 29 11.65 -11.19 -8.56
CA LEU A 29 11.41 -11.26 -7.12
C LEU A 29 11.78 -12.64 -6.57
N THR A 30 12.70 -12.65 -5.60
CA THR A 30 12.99 -13.86 -4.81
C THR A 30 11.74 -14.35 -4.07
N PRO A 31 11.64 -15.64 -3.71
CA PRO A 31 10.50 -16.17 -2.96
C PRO A 31 10.19 -15.38 -1.68
N ARG A 32 11.22 -14.88 -0.98
CA ARG A 32 11.04 -14.04 0.22
C ARG A 32 10.46 -12.67 -0.08
N MET A 33 10.81 -12.06 -1.22
CA MET A 33 10.24 -10.77 -1.61
C MET A 33 8.79 -10.93 -2.06
N ARG A 34 8.45 -12.05 -2.71
CA ARG A 34 7.06 -12.39 -3.03
C ARG A 34 6.22 -12.61 -1.77
N ASP A 35 6.78 -13.28 -0.77
CA ASP A 35 6.11 -13.49 0.51
C ASP A 35 5.85 -12.17 1.27
N ALA A 36 6.84 -11.27 1.28
CA ALA A 36 6.66 -9.91 1.82
C ALA A 36 5.58 -9.12 1.07
N ALA A 37 5.54 -9.24 -0.25
CA ALA A 37 4.57 -8.53 -1.09
C ALA A 37 3.15 -9.09 -0.87
N ARG A 38 3.03 -10.42 -0.72
CA ARG A 38 1.78 -11.08 -0.39
C ARG A 38 1.27 -10.62 0.98
N HIS A 39 2.12 -10.66 2.01
CA HIS A 39 1.75 -10.17 3.35
C HIS A 39 1.26 -8.72 3.32
N ALA A 40 1.94 -7.85 2.54
CA ALA A 40 1.53 -6.46 2.42
C ALA A 40 0.14 -6.29 1.77
N LEU A 41 -0.19 -7.11 0.77
CA LEU A 41 -1.50 -7.12 0.12
C LEU A 41 -2.60 -7.78 0.97
N GLU A 42 -2.25 -8.76 1.80
CA GLU A 42 -3.18 -9.44 2.72
C GLU A 42 -3.54 -8.55 3.93
N HIS A 43 -2.59 -7.72 4.39
CA HIS A 43 -2.74 -6.86 5.56
C HIS A 43 -2.50 -5.37 5.26
N PRO A 44 -3.23 -4.75 4.32
CA PRO A 44 -2.95 -3.40 3.85
C PRO A 44 -3.08 -2.33 4.95
N ASN A 45 -4.02 -2.51 5.87
CA ASN A 45 -4.21 -1.60 7.01
C ASN A 45 -3.02 -1.64 7.98
N ASP A 46 -2.50 -2.82 8.28
CA ASP A 46 -1.36 -2.95 9.20
C ASP A 46 -0.11 -2.35 8.56
N VAL A 47 0.12 -2.63 7.28
CA VAL A 47 1.22 -2.01 6.51
C VAL A 47 1.12 -0.49 6.49
N ALA A 48 -0.09 0.06 6.36
CA ALA A 48 -0.34 1.51 6.34
C ALA A 48 -0.14 2.18 7.71
N LEU A 49 -0.58 1.53 8.79
CA LEU A 49 -0.73 2.15 10.11
C LEU A 49 0.39 1.78 11.10
N SER A 50 1.11 0.68 10.84
CA SER A 50 2.16 0.18 11.70
C SER A 50 3.56 0.49 11.13
N PRO A 51 4.58 0.70 11.98
CA PRO A 51 5.95 0.85 11.53
C PRO A 51 6.47 -0.46 10.94
N ILE A 52 7.42 -0.35 9.98
CA ILE A 52 8.00 -1.50 9.26
C ILE A 52 8.49 -2.62 10.18
N ALA A 53 9.00 -2.29 11.37
CA ALA A 53 9.49 -3.29 12.33
C ALA A 53 8.36 -4.16 12.88
N THR A 54 7.19 -3.58 13.15
CA THR A 54 6.00 -4.30 13.63
C THR A 54 5.44 -5.19 12.54
N VAL A 55 5.28 -4.64 11.33
CA VAL A 55 4.80 -5.40 10.15
C VAL A 55 5.73 -6.56 9.85
N ALA A 56 7.05 -6.33 9.90
CA ALA A 56 8.04 -7.36 9.65
C ALA A 56 8.01 -8.46 10.71
N ALA A 57 7.86 -8.10 11.99
CA ALA A 57 7.69 -9.06 13.06
C ALA A 57 6.41 -9.91 12.88
N ALA A 58 5.29 -9.27 12.53
CA ALA A 58 4.02 -9.95 12.25
C ALA A 58 4.13 -10.91 11.04
N ALA A 59 4.93 -10.55 10.04
CA ALA A 59 5.20 -11.37 8.86
C ALA A 59 6.29 -12.43 9.07
N GLY A 60 6.92 -12.50 10.25
CA GLY A 60 8.05 -13.41 10.50
C GLY A 60 9.26 -13.13 9.58
N MET A 61 9.47 -11.87 9.23
CA MET A 61 10.48 -11.40 8.28
C MET A 61 11.33 -10.27 8.85
N ALA A 62 12.49 -10.04 8.24
CA ALA A 62 13.33 -8.89 8.59
C ALA A 62 12.79 -7.61 7.92
N PRO A 63 12.87 -6.43 8.56
CA PRO A 63 12.47 -5.15 7.96
C PRO A 63 13.20 -4.86 6.64
N SER A 64 14.46 -5.31 6.54
CA SER A 64 15.26 -5.18 5.33
C SER A 64 14.69 -5.94 4.13
N ALA A 65 13.90 -7.00 4.35
CA ALA A 65 13.22 -7.72 3.27
C ALA A 65 12.16 -6.84 2.60
N PHE A 66 11.39 -6.10 3.39
CA PHE A 66 10.39 -5.14 2.90
C PHE A 66 11.04 -3.96 2.18
N VAL A 67 12.17 -3.44 2.68
CA VAL A 67 12.92 -2.37 2.00
C VAL A 67 13.49 -2.86 0.66
N ARG A 68 14.06 -4.07 0.62
CA ARG A 68 14.58 -4.67 -0.63
C ARG A 68 13.47 -4.93 -1.63
N MET A 69 12.32 -5.43 -1.18
CA MET A 69 11.13 -5.59 -2.00
C MET A 69 10.67 -4.26 -2.60
N ALA A 70 10.53 -3.21 -1.77
CA ALA A 70 10.14 -1.88 -2.25
C ALA A 70 11.12 -1.36 -3.31
N LYS A 71 12.43 -1.46 -3.07
CA LYS A 71 13.44 -1.04 -4.05
C LYS A 71 13.40 -1.84 -5.35
N ALA A 72 13.15 -3.16 -5.28
CA ALA A 72 13.02 -3.99 -6.46
C ALA A 72 11.79 -3.66 -7.31
N LEU A 73 10.73 -3.16 -6.67
CA LEU A 73 9.52 -2.66 -7.33
C LEU A 73 9.65 -1.20 -7.80
N GLY A 74 10.83 -0.57 -7.68
CA GLY A 74 11.08 0.79 -8.17
C GLY A 74 10.72 1.92 -7.18
N PHE A 75 10.43 1.58 -5.92
CA PHE A 75 10.23 2.58 -4.85
C PHE A 75 11.57 3.01 -4.23
N ASP A 76 11.59 4.21 -3.66
CA ASP A 76 12.79 4.72 -2.97
C ASP A 76 13.06 3.96 -1.66
N GLY A 77 11.99 3.48 -1.02
CA GLY A 77 12.03 2.63 0.17
C GLY A 77 10.64 2.24 0.65
N TYR A 78 10.56 1.68 1.85
CA TYR A 78 9.30 1.20 2.42
C TYR A 78 8.29 2.33 2.67
N SER A 79 8.72 3.51 3.09
CA SER A 79 7.79 4.63 3.34
C SER A 79 7.08 5.12 2.08
N ASP A 80 7.74 5.05 0.92
CA ASP A 80 7.14 5.38 -0.39
C ASP A 80 6.07 4.34 -0.76
N LEU A 81 6.38 3.06 -0.54
CA LEU A 81 5.43 1.95 -0.67
C LEU A 81 4.27 2.07 0.34
N GLN A 82 4.52 2.46 1.59
CA GLN A 82 3.50 2.60 2.65
C GLN A 82 2.44 3.65 2.30
N ARG A 83 2.80 4.70 1.56
CA ARG A 83 1.84 5.73 1.12
C ARG A 83 0.74 5.17 0.22
N LEU A 84 1.04 4.17 -0.62
CA LEU A 84 0.03 3.47 -1.42
C LEU A 84 -1.04 2.82 -0.55
N PHE A 85 -0.60 2.21 0.55
CA PHE A 85 -1.51 1.56 1.49
C PHE A 85 -2.30 2.56 2.31
N LEU A 86 -1.78 3.77 2.54
CA LEU A 86 -2.49 4.83 3.25
C LEU A 86 -3.58 5.52 2.41
N ALA A 87 -3.39 5.60 1.09
CA ALA A 87 -4.33 6.26 0.17
C ALA A 87 -5.80 5.79 0.29
N PRO A 88 -6.13 4.48 0.28
CA PRO A 88 -7.50 4.02 0.45
C PRO A 88 -8.08 4.30 1.85
N LEU A 89 -7.24 4.33 2.89
CA LEU A 89 -7.70 4.68 4.25
C LEU A 89 -8.10 6.15 4.33
N GLN A 90 -7.35 7.04 3.68
CA GLN A 90 -7.69 8.47 3.63
C GLN A 90 -9.00 8.73 2.89
N ASP A 91 -9.30 7.96 1.84
CA ASP A 91 -10.56 8.07 1.13
C ASP A 91 -11.75 7.55 1.98
N ALA A 92 -11.55 6.44 2.69
CA ALA A 92 -12.55 5.89 3.63
C ALA A 92 -12.79 6.80 4.85
N VAL A 93 -11.80 7.59 5.26
CA VAL A 93 -11.88 8.51 6.41
C VAL A 93 -12.45 9.87 6.02
N LYS A 94 -12.68 10.18 4.72
CA LYS A 94 -13.43 11.40 4.32
C LYS A 94 -14.78 11.40 5.04
N PRO A 95 -14.95 12.20 6.10
CA PRO A 95 -16.17 12.16 6.85
C PRO A 95 -17.24 12.78 5.97
N THR A 96 -18.44 12.22 6.04
CA THR A 96 -19.69 12.94 5.88
C THR A 96 -19.69 14.12 6.87
N PHE A 97 -18.94 15.18 6.57
CA PHE A 97 -18.79 16.37 7.41
C PHE A 97 -20.08 17.22 7.47
N ARG A 98 -21.24 16.65 7.09
CA ARG A 98 -22.54 17.34 7.11
C ARG A 98 -23.59 16.72 8.03
N GLU A 99 -23.26 15.74 8.87
CA GLU A 99 -24.28 15.05 9.71
C GLU A 99 -24.30 15.48 11.19
N ARG A 100 -23.57 16.52 11.62
CA ARG A 100 -23.54 16.89 13.07
C ARG A 100 -23.79 18.35 13.43
N ILE A 101 -24.11 19.21 12.46
CA ILE A 101 -24.52 20.60 12.74
C ILE A 101 -25.96 20.81 12.23
N ARG A 102 -26.92 20.04 12.76
CA ARG A 102 -28.35 20.33 12.57
C ARG A 102 -29.26 19.90 13.73
N HIS A 103 -28.72 19.82 14.96
CA HIS A 103 -29.53 19.58 16.15
C HIS A 103 -28.95 20.32 17.36
N TYR A 104 -28.96 21.65 17.33
CA TYR A 104 -29.13 22.46 18.54
C TYR A 104 -29.53 23.89 18.14
N GLY A 105 -30.79 24.06 17.78
CA GLY A 105 -31.33 25.36 17.36
C GLY A 105 -32.84 25.34 17.43
N GLY A 106 -33.36 25.73 18.60
CA GLY A 106 -34.79 25.96 18.84
C GLY A 106 -35.48 24.77 19.46
N GLU A 107 -35.84 24.89 20.73
CA GLU A 107 -37.22 24.68 21.15
C GLU A 107 -37.52 25.77 22.20
N HIS A 108 -38.68 26.41 21.99
CA HIS A 108 -39.29 27.45 22.83
C HIS A 108 -39.97 26.85 24.05
#